data_AF-A0A9D7C3P8-F1
#
_entry.id   AF-A0A9D7C3P8-F1
#
_cell.length_a   1.000
_cell.length_b   1.000
_cell.length_c   1.000
_cell.angle_alpha   90.00
_cell.angle_beta   90.00
_cell.angle_gamma   90.00
#
_symmetry.space_group_name_H-M   'P 1'
#
loop_
_entity.id
_entity.type
_entity.pdbx_description
1 polymer ?
#
loop_
_entity_poly.entity_id
_entity_poly.type
_entity_poly.pdbx_seq_one_letter_code
_entity_poly.pdbx_strand_id
1 'polypeptide(L)' 'MTTGDVFIFVNKPRHSIKLLVWDRSGFVIYYKRLEQGTFELPAGGDAKVRYLDGMNW' A
#
# COMPACT_ATOMS: atom_id res chain seq x y z
N MET A 1 -13.10 5.60 -16.35
CA MET A 1 -11.82 5.99 -15.73
C MET A 1 -12.13 6.25 -14.27
N THR A 2 -11.98 5.22 -13.44
CA THR A 2 -12.44 5.19 -12.06
C THR A 2 -11.57 6.12 -11.21
N THR A 3 -12.24 7.01 -10.49
CA THR A 3 -11.68 8.06 -9.66
C THR A 3 -10.98 7.45 -8.44
N GLY A 4 -9.65 7.56 -8.33
CA GLY A 4 -8.96 7.37 -7.04
C GLY A 4 -8.51 5.95 -6.68
N ASP A 5 -8.11 5.12 -7.65
CA ASP A 5 -7.44 3.86 -7.33
C ASP A 5 -6.11 4.12 -6.59
N VAL A 6 -5.96 3.53 -5.41
CA VAL A 6 -4.75 3.60 -4.57
C VAL A 6 -4.16 2.21 -4.42
N PHE A 7 -2.88 2.06 -4.73
CA PHE A 7 -2.15 0.82 -4.51
C PHE A 7 -1.39 0.91 -3.19
N ILE A 8 -1.65 -0.03 -2.28
CA ILE A 8 -0.99 -0.11 -0.98
C ILE A 8 -0.03 -1.28 -1.00
N PHE A 9 1.23 -1.00 -0.68
CA PHE A 9 2.29 -1.99 -0.56
C PHE A 9 2.73 -2.06 0.90
N VAL A 10 2.66 -3.25 1.49
CA VAL A 10 3.13 -3.51 2.84
C VAL A 10 4.36 -4.40 2.74
N ASN A 11 5.45 -4.06 3.43
CA ASN A 11 6.62 -4.93 3.43
C ASN A 11 6.37 -6.22 4.22
N LYS A 12 7.14 -7.28 3.96
CA LYS A 12 7.00 -8.59 4.62
C LYS A 12 6.97 -8.53 6.16
N PRO A 13 7.86 -7.79 6.85
CA PRO A 13 7.80 -7.64 8.30
C PRO A 13 6.70 -6.66 8.78
N ARG A 14 5.94 -6.05 7.86
CA ARG A 14 4.78 -5.18 8.09
C ARG A 14 5.06 -3.93 8.92
N HIS A 15 6.29 -3.42 8.93
CA HIS A 15 6.62 -2.17 9.63
C HIS A 15 6.69 -0.96 8.69
N SER A 16 6.56 -1.16 7.37
CA SER A 16 6.55 -0.05 6.40
C SER A 16 5.47 -0.24 5.35
N ILE A 17 4.86 0.88 4.96
CA ILE A 17 3.87 0.97 3.90
C ILE A 17 4.28 2.00 2.85
N LYS A 18 3.94 1.70 1.58
CA LYS A 18 3.96 2.66 0.47
C LYS A 18 2.56 2.75 -0.11
N LEU A 19 2.08 3.96 -0.37
CA LEU A 19 0.83 4.21 -1.07
C LEU A 19 1.15 4.90 -2.39
N LEU A 20 0.78 4.28 -3.50
CA LEU A 20 0.89 4.87 -4.83
C LEU A 20 -0.49 5.35 -5.26
N VAL A 21 -0.62 6.66 -5.46
CA VAL A 21 -1.86 7.33 -5.85
C VAL A 21 -1.65 7.99 -7.20
N TRP A 22 -2.58 7.78 -8.13
CA TRP A 22 -2.65 8.59 -9.35
C TRP A 22 -3.54 9.81 -9.10
N ASP A 23 -2.96 11.00 -9.21
CA ASP A 23 -3.69 12.27 -9.30
C ASP A 23 -3.77 12.73 -10.76
N ARG A 24 -4.58 13.76 -11.05
CA ARG A 24 -4.81 14.28 -12.41
C ARG A 24 -3.53 14.66 -13.15
N SER A 25 -2.46 15.00 -12.44
CA SER A 25 -1.20 15.48 -13.03
C SER A 25 -0.01 14.55 -12.83
N GLY A 26 -0.16 13.41 -12.15
CA GLY A 26 0.95 12.48 -11.94
C GLY A 26 0.76 11.52 -10.77
N PHE A 27 1.85 10.82 -10.43
CA PHE A 27 1.89 9.88 -9.31
C PHE A 27 2.39 10.53 -8.03
N VAL A 28 1.75 10.20 -6.91
CA VAL A 28 2.20 10.54 -5.56
C VAL A 28 2.52 9.25 -4.81
N ILE A 29 3.65 9.25 -4.10
CA ILE A 29 4.05 8.15 -3.21
C ILE A 29 4.10 8.65 -1.77
N TYR A 30 3.27 8.08 -0.91
CA TYR A 30 3.40 8.25 0.54
C TYR A 30 4.16 7.06 1.12
N TYR A 31 5.18 7.34 1.93
CA TYR A 31 5.95 6.31 2.64
C TYR A 31 5.85 6.54 4.14
N LYS A 32 5.43 5.50 4.87
CA LYS A 32 5.41 5.50 6.34
C LYS A 32 6.11 4.27 6.86
N ARG A 33 7.07 4.48 7.76
CA ARG A 33 7.77 3.43 8.51
C ARG A 33 7.48 3.61 9.99
N LEU A 34 7.12 2.53 10.66
CA LEU A 34 7.04 2.49 12.11
C LEU A 34 8.44 2.27 12.66
N GLU A 35 8.82 3.02 13.69
CA GLU A 35 10.06 2.81 14.42
C GLU A 35 10.00 1.53 15.26
N GLN A 36 8.79 1.18 15.74
CA GLN A 36 8.50 -0.04 16.48
C GLN A 36 7.10 -0.59 16.13
N GLY A 37 6.93 -1.91 16.19
CA GLY A 37 5.66 -2.59 15.92
C GLY A 37 5.39 -2.88 14.45
N THR A 38 4.16 -3.34 14.15
CA THR A 38 3.70 -3.71 12.82
C THR A 38 2.33 -3.13 12.52
N PHE A 39 2.04 -2.90 11.25
CA PHE A 39 0.71 -2.54 10.78
C PHE A 39 -0.21 -3.75 10.84
N GLU A 40 -1.41 -3.54 11.38
CA GLU A 40 -2.50 -4.51 11.33
C GLU A 40 -3.10 -4.53 9.93
N LEU A 41 -3.28 -5.73 9.38
CA LEU A 41 -3.97 -5.92 8.10
C LEU A 41 -5.47 -6.07 8.38
N PRO A 42 -6.35 -5.50 7.54
CA PRO A 42 -7.79 -5.64 7.72
C PRO A 42 -8.19 -7.12 7.69
N ALA A 43 -8.89 -7.57 8.73
CA ALA A 43 -9.26 -8.98 8.94
C ALA A 43 -10.47 -9.45 8.09
N GLY A 44 -11.05 -8.57 7.28
CA GLY A 44 -12.19 -8.89 6.44
C GLY A 44 -12.79 -7.63 5.83
N GLY A 45 -13.01 -7.66 4.51
CA GLY A 45 -13.62 -6.58 3.76
C GLY A 45 -13.20 -6.67 2.30
N ASP A 46 -14.11 -6.30 1.40
CA ASP A 46 -14.05 -6.29 -0.08
C ASP A 46 -12.82 -5.59 -0.72
N ALA A 47 -11.79 -5.25 0.06
CA ALA A 47 -10.49 -4.91 -0.46
C ALA A 47 -9.94 -6.11 -1.23
N LYS A 48 -9.85 -5.97 -2.56
CA LYS A 48 -9.16 -6.92 -3.43
C LYS A 48 -7.66 -6.82 -3.17
N VAL A 49 -7.21 -7.35 -2.03
CA VAL A 49 -5.80 -7.37 -1.62
C VAL A 49 -5.07 -8.35 -2.52
N ARG A 50 -4.52 -7.85 -3.63
CA ARG A 50 -3.54 -8.60 -4.42
C ARG A 50 -2.19 -8.43 -3.73
N TYR A 51 -1.78 -9.47 -3.00
CA TYR A 51 -0.39 -9.60 -2.58
C TYR A 51 0.45 -9.71 -3.85
N LEU A 52 1.14 -8.64 -4.22
CA LEU A 52 2.20 -8.66 -5.23
C LEU A 52 3.48 -9.20 -4.56
N ASP A 53 3.38 -10.40 -3.97
CA ASP A 53 4.53 -11.13 -3.43
C ASP A 53 5.40 -11.53 -4.63
N GLY A 54 6.45 -10.76 -4.89
CA GLY A 54 7.35 -10.98 -6.02
C GLY A 54 7.82 -9.73 -6.78
N MET A 55 7.27 -8.54 -6.52
CA MET A 55 7.86 -7.31 -7.07
C MET A 55 9.09 -6.91 -6.24
N ASN A 56 10.25 -7.37 -6.70
CA ASN A 56 11.54 -6.93 -6.18
C ASN A 56 11.76 -5.46 -6.58
N TRP A 57 11.68 -4.56 -5.60
CA TRP A 57 12.09 -3.15 -5.70
C TRP A 57 13.33 -2.95 -4.85
#